data_AF-A0A2D4PTB6-F1
#
_entry.id   AF-A0A2D4PTB6-F1
#
_cell.length_a   1.000
_cell.length_b   1.000
_cell.length_c   1.000
_cell.angle_alpha   90.00
_cell.angle_beta   90.00
_cell.angle_gamma   90.00
#
_symmetry.space_group_name_H-M   'P 1'
#
loop_
_entity.id
_entity.type
_entity.pdbx_description
1 polymer ?
#
loop_
_entity_poly.entity_id
_entity_poly.type
_entity_poly.pdbx_seq_one_letter_code
_entity_poly.pdbx_strand_id
1 'polypeptide(L)'
;FCSKPSHPLEHQWHYLDVCQALKTYLSRTATFRKTEALFVSFQPSTQGQKVSSAMIGRWLKATIAKAYVAQTLQVPRGITAHSTRSAATSTAWATQAPISDICRAVTWASPSPFIRHYTIDVFASADASFGRRVL
;
A
#
# COMPACT_ATOMS: atom_id res chain seq x y z
N PHE A 1 -17.20 1.61 -3.62
CA PHE A 1 -17.02 0.16 -3.48
C PHE A 1 -18.39 -0.51 -3.38
N CYS A 2 -18.51 -1.77 -3.78
CA CYS A 2 -19.80 -2.46 -3.92
C CYS A 2 -20.48 -2.64 -2.55
N SER A 3 -21.61 -1.97 -2.32
CA SER A 3 -22.35 -2.02 -1.04
C SER A 3 -23.11 -3.34 -0.81
N LYS A 4 -23.23 -4.16 -1.86
CA LYS A 4 -23.94 -5.45 -1.85
C LYS A 4 -23.17 -6.43 -2.74
N PRO A 5 -22.04 -6.98 -2.25
CA PRO A 5 -21.29 -7.97 -3.01
C PRO A 5 -22.19 -9.17 -3.31
N SER A 6 -22.16 -9.60 -4.56
CA SER A 6 -22.96 -10.70 -5.11
C SER A 6 -22.07 -11.79 -5.71
N HIS A 7 -20.85 -11.43 -6.12
CA HIS A 7 -19.85 -12.35 -6.66
C HIS A 7 -18.77 -12.67 -5.61
N PRO A 8 -18.22 -13.91 -5.57
CA PRO A 8 -17.18 -14.29 -4.60
C PRO A 8 -15.96 -13.35 -4.58
N LEU A 9 -15.53 -12.83 -5.73
CA LEU A 9 -14.45 -11.85 -5.82
C LEU A 9 -14.82 -10.50 -5.20
N GLU A 10 -16.08 -10.07 -5.33
CA GLU A 10 -16.54 -8.82 -4.71
C GLU A 10 -16.51 -8.94 -3.18
N HIS A 11 -16.86 -10.12 -2.64
CA HIS A 11 -16.71 -10.40 -1.21
C HIS A 11 -15.24 -10.34 -0.78
N GLN A 12 -14.32 -10.91 -1.55
CA GLN A 12 -12.89 -10.83 -1.24
C GLN A 12 -12.36 -9.39 -1.30
N TRP A 13 -12.69 -8.64 -2.34
CA TRP A 13 -12.26 -7.25 -2.49
C TRP A 13 -12.91 -6.31 -1.47
N HIS A 14 -14.08 -6.67 -0.93
CA HIS A 14 -14.69 -5.91 0.15
C HIS A 14 -13.79 -5.84 1.41
N TYR A 15 -12.95 -6.86 1.65
CA TYR A 15 -11.94 -6.80 2.72
C TYR A 15 -10.77 -5.85 2.40
N LEU A 16 -10.60 -5.46 1.14
CA LEU A 16 -9.60 -4.50 0.68
C LEU A 16 -10.16 -3.07 0.60
N ASP A 17 -11.44 -2.85 0.93
CA ASP A 17 -12.03 -1.51 0.96
C ASP A 17 -11.46 -0.66 2.10
N VAL A 18 -10.67 0.36 1.72
CA VAL A 18 -10.05 1.31 2.65
C VAL A 18 -11.08 2.05 3.49
N CYS A 19 -12.23 2.43 2.93
CA CYS A 19 -13.27 3.14 3.68
C CYS A 19 -13.84 2.25 4.79
N GLN A 20 -14.11 0.98 4.49
CA GLN A 20 -14.61 0.03 5.48
C GLN A 20 -13.56 -0.30 6.54
N ALA A 21 -12.29 -0.44 6.14
CA ALA A 21 -11.18 -0.65 7.07
C ALA A 21 -11.03 0.53 8.05
N LEU A 22 -11.11 1.78 7.56
CA LEU A 22 -11.04 2.97 8.41
C LEU A 22 -12.23 3.10 9.34
N LYS A 23 -13.46 2.85 8.86
CA LYS A 23 -14.66 2.83 9.73
C LYS A 23 -14.49 1.81 10.86
N THR A 24 -14.06 0.61 10.53
CA THR A 24 -13.82 -0.46 11.51
C THR A 24 -12.75 -0.07 12.52
N TYR A 25 -11.66 0.57 12.07
CA TYR A 25 -10.60 1.07 12.95
C TYR A 25 -11.12 2.16 13.91
N LEU A 26 -11.90 3.11 13.40
CA LEU A 26 -12.51 4.17 14.22
C LEU A 26 -13.43 3.57 15.29
N SER A 27 -14.31 2.64 14.92
CA SER A 27 -15.19 1.96 15.88
C SER A 27 -14.41 1.20 16.95
N ARG A 28 -13.35 0.48 16.58
CA ARG A 28 -12.53 -0.30 17.53
C ARG A 28 -11.69 0.56 18.47
N THR A 29 -11.32 1.75 18.05
CA THR A 29 -10.51 2.68 18.84
C THR A 29 -11.33 3.70 19.62
N ALA A 30 -12.65 3.75 19.40
CA ALA A 30 -13.55 4.77 19.93
C ALA A 30 -13.49 4.90 21.45
N THR A 31 -13.46 3.77 22.17
CA THR A 31 -13.59 3.75 23.64
C THR A 31 -12.38 4.32 24.38
N PHE A 32 -11.22 4.39 23.74
CA PHE A 32 -9.97 4.82 24.38
C PHE A 32 -9.27 5.96 23.66
N ARG A 33 -9.82 6.47 22.56
CA ARG A 33 -9.28 7.59 21.79
C ARG A 33 -9.27 8.87 22.63
N LYS A 34 -8.18 9.63 22.54
CA LYS A 34 -7.99 10.91 23.24
C LYS A 34 -7.64 12.07 22.28
N THR A 35 -7.76 11.85 20.98
CA THR A 35 -7.36 12.78 19.92
C THR A 35 -8.16 12.56 18.63
N GLU A 36 -8.31 13.64 17.86
CA GLU A 36 -8.90 13.62 16.51
C GLU A 36 -7.95 13.04 15.44
N ALA A 37 -6.68 12.80 15.77
CA ALA A 37 -5.74 12.22 14.81
C ALA A 37 -6.16 10.79 14.41
N LEU A 38 -6.22 10.49 13.11
CA LEU A 38 -6.75 9.21 12.61
C LEU A 38 -6.16 7.99 13.33
N PHE A 39 -4.84 7.87 13.41
CA PHE A 39 -4.17 6.74 14.07
C PHE A 39 -3.79 7.07 15.52
N VAL A 40 -4.18 6.19 16.44
CA VAL A 40 -3.91 6.27 17.87
C VAL A 40 -3.10 5.08 18.38
N SER A 41 -2.32 5.31 19.43
CA SER A 41 -1.55 4.27 20.11
C SER A 41 -2.47 3.38 20.93
N PHE A 42 -2.16 2.09 20.92
CA PHE A 42 -2.77 1.06 21.77
C PHE A 42 -1.80 0.58 22.86
N GLN A 43 -0.61 1.18 22.98
CA GLN A 43 0.33 0.84 24.04
C GLN A 43 -0.17 1.37 25.38
N PRO A 44 -0.14 0.59 26.49
CA PRO A 44 -0.75 0.98 27.76
C PRO A 44 -0.40 2.40 28.25
N SER A 45 0.88 2.80 28.16
CA SER A 45 1.36 4.11 28.62
C SER A 45 0.94 5.29 27.74
N THR A 46 0.61 5.05 26.47
CA THR A 46 0.26 6.11 25.48
C THR A 46 -1.11 5.87 24.87
N GLN A 47 -1.93 5.02 25.48
CA GLN A 47 -3.19 4.57 24.89
C GLN A 47 -4.12 5.74 24.61
N GLY A 48 -4.60 5.80 23.37
CA GLY A 48 -5.48 6.85 22.86
C GLY A 48 -4.78 8.08 22.29
N GLN A 49 -3.46 8.20 22.47
CA GLN A 49 -2.67 9.34 21.98
C GLN A 49 -2.33 9.17 20.49
N LYS A 50 -2.09 10.29 19.80
CA LYS A 50 -1.66 10.30 18.39
C LYS A 50 -0.35 9.53 18.22
N VAL A 51 -0.26 8.68 17.19
CA VAL A 51 1.01 8.04 16.83
C VAL A 51 1.89 8.94 15.97
N SER A 52 3.22 8.77 16.08
CA SER A 52 4.17 9.46 15.23
C SER A 52 4.27 8.83 13.83
N SER A 53 4.74 9.62 12.85
CA SER A 53 5.05 9.13 11.50
C SER A 53 6.03 7.95 11.52
N ALA A 54 7.01 7.98 12.42
CA ALA A 54 7.96 6.89 12.61
C ALA A 54 7.29 5.58 13.07
N MET A 55 6.28 5.66 13.96
CA MET A 55 5.50 4.49 14.38
C MET A 55 4.70 3.91 13.23
N ILE A 56 4.02 4.76 12.45
CA ILE A 56 3.29 4.34 11.24
C ILE A 56 4.25 3.66 10.26
N GLY A 57 5.42 4.25 10.03
CA GLY A 57 6.45 3.66 9.16
C GLY A 57 6.94 2.29 9.64
N ARG A 58 7.06 2.09 10.96
CA ARG A 58 7.36 0.75 11.53
C ARG A 58 6.23 -0.24 11.29
N TRP A 59 4.98 0.17 11.51
CA TRP A 59 3.81 -0.68 11.24
C TRP A 59 3.75 -1.09 9.77
N LEU A 60 3.94 -0.17 8.84
CA LEU A 60 3.96 -0.48 7.40
C LEU A 60 5.02 -1.53 7.05
N LYS A 61 6.28 -1.31 7.47
CA LYS A 61 7.37 -2.27 7.24
C LYS A 61 7.06 -3.65 7.82
N ALA A 62 6.56 -3.69 9.06
CA ALA A 62 6.23 -4.93 9.74
C ALA A 62 5.07 -5.66 9.05
N THR A 63 4.04 -4.94 8.60
CA THR A 63 2.89 -5.52 7.87
C THR A 63 3.33 -6.10 6.54
N ILE A 64 4.16 -5.39 5.77
CA ILE A 64 4.71 -5.93 4.50
C ILE A 64 5.50 -7.20 4.78
N ALA A 65 6.45 -7.17 5.72
CA ALA A 65 7.25 -8.35 6.07
C ALA A 65 6.36 -9.54 6.49
N LYS A 66 5.33 -9.31 7.33
CA LYS A 66 4.37 -10.34 7.73
C LYS A 66 3.60 -10.92 6.54
N ALA A 67 3.20 -10.10 5.58
CA ALA A 67 2.49 -10.56 4.39
C ALA A 67 3.35 -11.48 3.50
N TYR A 68 4.64 -11.21 3.37
CA TYR A 68 5.58 -12.10 2.66
C TYR A 68 5.76 -13.41 3.42
N VAL A 69 5.99 -13.36 4.73
CA VAL A 69 6.14 -14.55 5.58
C VAL A 69 4.89 -15.43 5.54
N ALA A 70 3.69 -14.83 5.61
CA ALA A 70 2.42 -15.54 5.54
C ALA A 70 2.22 -16.29 4.20
N GLN A 71 2.87 -15.83 3.13
CA GLN A 71 2.87 -16.46 1.82
C GLN A 71 4.09 -17.37 1.60
N THR A 72 4.89 -17.64 2.63
CA THR A 72 6.14 -18.43 2.55
C THR A 72 7.19 -17.84 1.59
N LEU A 73 7.14 -16.52 1.35
CA LEU A 73 8.07 -15.80 0.48
C LEU A 73 9.19 -15.15 1.29
N GLN A 74 10.36 -15.00 0.67
CA GLN A 74 11.47 -14.24 1.25
C GLN A 74 11.11 -12.75 1.36
N VAL A 75 11.31 -12.17 2.54
CA VAL A 75 11.08 -10.73 2.76
C VAL A 75 12.16 -9.92 2.01
N PRO A 76 11.78 -8.97 1.14
CA PRO A 76 12.72 -8.09 0.47
C PRO A 76 13.61 -7.31 1.44
N ARG A 77 14.89 -7.12 1.08
CA ARG A 77 15.79 -6.23 1.83
C ARG A 77 15.42 -4.77 1.55
N GLY A 78 15.61 -3.90 2.55
CA GLY A 78 15.44 -2.45 2.37
C GLY A 78 13.99 -1.95 2.27
N ILE A 79 12.99 -2.71 2.74
CA ILE A 79 11.60 -2.24 2.77
C ILE A 79 11.52 -0.95 3.60
N THR A 80 10.92 0.08 3.01
CA THR A 80 10.61 1.34 3.67
C THR A 80 9.10 1.59 3.66
N ALA A 81 8.63 2.58 4.42
CA ALA A 81 7.24 3.01 4.32
C ALA A 81 6.87 3.47 2.89
N HIS A 82 7.82 4.09 2.18
CA HIS A 82 7.65 4.56 0.81
C HIS A 82 7.57 3.44 -0.23
N SER A 83 8.00 2.21 0.10
CA SER A 83 7.86 1.05 -0.79
C SER A 83 6.41 0.78 -1.18
N THR A 84 5.44 1.09 -0.30
CA THR A 84 4.00 0.99 -0.63
C THR A 84 3.61 1.95 -1.76
N ARG A 85 4.07 3.20 -1.69
CA ARG A 85 3.83 4.21 -2.72
C ARG A 85 4.49 3.81 -4.04
N SER A 86 5.73 3.34 -3.97
CA SER A 86 6.49 2.79 -5.09
C SER A 86 5.69 1.74 -5.85
N ALA A 87 5.28 0.69 -5.15
CA ALA A 87 4.52 -0.42 -5.73
C ALA A 87 3.21 0.06 -6.35
N ALA A 88 2.44 0.90 -5.64
CA ALA A 88 1.17 1.42 -6.16
C ALA A 88 1.34 2.23 -7.45
N THR A 89 2.33 3.12 -7.52
CA THR A 89 2.59 3.92 -8.74
C THR A 89 3.09 3.07 -9.89
N SER A 90 3.97 2.10 -9.64
CA SER A 90 4.48 1.19 -10.67
C SER A 90 3.38 0.28 -11.20
N THR A 91 2.48 -0.22 -10.33
CA THR A 91 1.30 -0.99 -10.75
C THR A 91 0.35 -0.15 -11.58
N ALA A 92 0.03 1.09 -11.16
CA ALA A 92 -0.84 1.98 -11.93
C ALA A 92 -0.29 2.25 -13.34
N TRP A 93 1.02 2.48 -13.45
CA TRP A 93 1.71 2.63 -14.73
C TRP A 93 1.70 1.36 -15.57
N ALA A 94 1.94 0.20 -14.96
CA ALA A 94 1.85 -1.11 -15.62
C ALA A 94 0.44 -1.38 -16.19
N THR A 95 -0.60 -0.89 -15.50
CA THR A 95 -1.99 -0.92 -15.97
C THR A 95 -2.35 0.21 -16.94
N GLN A 96 -1.34 0.92 -17.48
CA GLN A 96 -1.49 1.99 -18.46
C GLN A 96 -2.32 3.19 -17.97
N ALA A 97 -2.36 3.45 -16.66
CA ALA A 97 -2.97 4.65 -16.14
C ALA A 97 -2.22 5.91 -16.64
N PRO A 98 -2.91 6.99 -17.04
CA PRO A 98 -2.26 8.21 -17.49
C PRO A 98 -1.31 8.77 -16.42
N ILE A 99 -0.11 9.19 -16.84
CA ILE A 99 0.90 9.70 -15.91
C ILE A 99 0.42 10.94 -15.14
N SER A 100 -0.43 11.77 -15.76
CA SER A 100 -1.07 12.92 -15.12
C SER A 100 -1.98 12.50 -13.97
N ASP A 101 -2.73 11.42 -14.13
CA ASP A 101 -3.61 10.87 -13.10
C ASP A 101 -2.81 10.24 -11.96
N ILE A 102 -1.74 9.52 -12.28
CA ILE A 102 -0.81 8.99 -11.28
C ILE A 102 -0.21 10.14 -10.47
N CYS A 103 0.34 11.17 -11.13
CA CYS A 103 0.94 12.33 -10.46
C CYS A 103 -0.08 13.07 -9.58
N ARG A 104 -1.31 13.24 -10.06
CA ARG A 104 -2.41 13.83 -9.28
C ARG A 104 -2.74 12.99 -8.05
N ALA A 105 -2.87 11.67 -8.18
CA ALA A 105 -3.21 10.78 -7.09
C ALA A 105 -2.12 10.73 -5.99
N VAL A 106 -0.85 10.86 -6.36
CA VAL A 106 0.26 10.88 -5.40
C VAL A 106 0.77 12.28 -5.07
N THR A 107 0.07 13.32 -5.49
CA THR A 107 0.41 14.74 -5.22
C THR A 107 1.83 15.13 -5.66
N TRP A 108 2.27 14.66 -6.82
CA TRP A 108 3.51 15.12 -7.46
C TRP A 108 3.23 16.31 -8.39
N ALA A 109 4.04 17.36 -8.26
CA ALA A 109 3.97 18.54 -9.13
C ALA A 109 4.48 18.27 -10.56
N SER A 110 5.30 17.23 -10.74
CA SER A 110 5.84 16.83 -12.04
C SER A 110 6.09 15.31 -12.08
N PRO A 111 6.17 14.71 -13.27
CA PRO A 111 6.48 13.28 -13.42
C PRO A 111 7.95 12.93 -13.15
N SER A 112 8.83 13.92 -12.95
CA SER A 112 10.27 13.70 -12.80
C SER A 112 10.65 12.72 -11.66
N PRO A 113 10.01 12.76 -10.47
CA PRO A 113 10.24 11.75 -9.43
C PRO A 113 9.74 10.35 -9.84
N PHE A 114 8.66 10.28 -10.63
CA PHE A 114 8.15 9.02 -11.16
C PHE A 114 9.16 8.34 -12.08
N ILE A 115 9.59 9.09 -13.10
CA ILE A 115 10.50 8.62 -14.15
C ILE A 115 11.88 8.24 -13.58
N ARG A 116 12.33 8.93 -12.53
CA ARG A 116 13.65 8.65 -11.93
C ARG A 116 13.67 7.42 -11.03
N HIS A 117 12.55 7.10 -10.38
CA HIS A 117 12.56 6.12 -9.28
C HIS A 117 11.61 4.93 -9.48
N TYR A 118 10.71 4.95 -10.47
CA TYR A 118 9.60 3.98 -10.52
C TYR A 118 9.25 3.45 -11.92
N THR A 119 9.80 4.01 -13.00
CA THR A 119 9.63 3.49 -14.38
C THR A 119 10.63 2.40 -14.78
N ILE A 120 11.72 2.26 -14.02
CA ILE A 120 12.73 1.22 -14.25
C ILE A 120 12.12 -0.10 -13.74
N ASP A 121 12.10 -1.13 -14.58
CA ASP A 121 11.66 -2.52 -14.32
C ASP A 121 10.21 -2.96 -14.54
N VAL A 122 9.27 -2.10 -14.97
CA VAL A 122 7.94 -2.63 -15.36
C VAL A 122 8.01 -3.44 -16.67
N PHE A 123 8.93 -3.09 -17.57
CA PHE A 123 9.12 -3.79 -18.85
C PHE A 123 10.34 -4.73 -18.89
N ALA A 124 11.32 -4.57 -18.01
CA ALA A 124 12.49 -5.45 -17.98
C ALA A 124 12.14 -6.90 -17.56
N SER A 125 11.08 -7.09 -16.78
CA SER A 125 10.60 -8.43 -16.41
C SER A 125 9.73 -9.10 -17.50
N ALA A 126 9.24 -8.35 -18.50
CA ALA A 126 8.40 -8.89 -19.56
C ALA A 126 9.20 -9.45 -20.75
N ASP A 127 10.40 -8.94 -21.00
CA ASP A 127 11.22 -9.34 -22.17
C ASP A 127 12.14 -10.55 -21.93
N ALA A 128 12.30 -11.03 -20.69
CA ALA A 128 13.18 -12.16 -20.40
C ALA A 128 12.64 -13.53 -20.86
N SER A 129 11.40 -13.61 -21.35
CA SER A 129 10.80 -14.84 -21.90
C SER A 129 10.87 -14.96 -23.42
N PHE A 130 11.13 -13.89 -24.17
CA PHE A 130 11.09 -13.95 -25.65
C PHE A 130 12.43 -14.40 -26.28
N GLY A 131 13.57 -14.19 -25.61
CA GLY A 131 14.90 -14.47 -26.16
C GLY A 131 15.39 -15.93 -26.09
N ARG A 132 14.58 -16.90 -25.63
CA ARG A 132 15.04 -18.28 -25.37
C ARG A 132 14.61 -19.33 -26.41
N ARG A 133 14.08 -18.90 -27.56
CA ARG A 133 13.58 -19.81 -28.61
C ARG A 133 14.14 -19.58 -30.02
N VAL A 134 15.22 -18.81 -30.14
CA VAL A 134 15.97 -18.68 -31.39
C VAL A 134 17.47 -18.70 -31.08
N LEU A 135 17.98 -19.89 -30.71
CA LEU A 135 19.33 -20.39 -30.98
C LEU A 135 19.27 -21.93 -30.86
#